data_AF-A0A7V9NIM5-F1
#
_entry.id   AF-A0A7V9NIM5-F1
#
_cell.length_a   1.000
_cell.length_b   1.000
_cell.length_c   1.000
_cell.angle_alpha   90.00
_cell.angle_beta   90.00
_cell.angle_gamma   90.00
#
_symmetry.space_group_name_H-M   'P 1'
#
loop_
_entity.id
_entity.type
_entity.pdbx_description
1 polymer ?
#
loop_
_entity_poly.entity_id
_entity_poly.type
_entity_poly.pdbx_seq_one_letter_code
_entity_poly.pdbx_strand_id
1 'polypeptide(L)'
;MILADRLRESIAIRARALPLARHAWARYRRRRYENRIQRFLDEKSGRADRLPIGAVYEATMRCNLHCEFCYVGDLLNIEGEWREELNLEALQKAFPEHSGFQISLTGGEIFMRKDILSVLDVFRTKGYACGYLTTNGTILTEERAEALADLAAAGFLKHISVSIDGPGALHDTARGLKGTFERTTAGLRRLQAAARRKHAPLRISINTTVSHDTVEALDQMVDVAEELGVDAIGLNHLMYSTPEEVAETVKLIDPTGATDASVIATFVTPDPGLDIERVRAQVTALEEKCRRKNVLFDFRPKVRPQLVDNYYTPGARLDGRCLYPFLHARVSFSGKVYFCPFIRVEVGDLTQSSLEEVWNGEKYVAMRKALVENGIFPVCRRCCKVELSPEPVAEPFGAGVPAPPRRAIPLTVVR
;
A
#
# COMPACT_ATOMS: atom_id res chain seq x y z
N MET A 1 -22.53 -22.69 -16.92
CA MET A 1 -21.49 -22.43 -15.90
C MET A 1 -21.43 -20.95 -15.52
N ILE A 2 -21.22 -20.03 -16.47
CA ILE A 2 -21.09 -18.57 -16.25
C ILE A 2 -22.28 -17.93 -15.49
N LEU A 3 -23.53 -18.32 -15.79
CA LEU A 3 -24.71 -17.75 -15.12
C LEU A 3 -24.80 -18.17 -13.64
N ALA A 4 -24.44 -19.41 -13.32
CA ALA A 4 -24.44 -19.93 -11.96
C ALA A 4 -23.33 -19.30 -11.11
N ASP A 5 -22.15 -19.05 -11.70
CA ASP A 5 -21.06 -18.36 -11.03
C ASP A 5 -21.36 -16.88 -10.81
N ARG A 6 -21.96 -16.19 -11.79
CA ARG A 6 -22.46 -14.81 -11.60
C ARG A 6 -23.56 -14.73 -10.54
N LEU A 7 -24.46 -15.70 -10.50
CA LEU A 7 -25.51 -15.75 -9.47
C LEU A 7 -24.91 -16.00 -8.08
N ARG A 8 -23.96 -16.95 -7.96
CA ARG A 8 -23.21 -17.20 -6.72
C ARG A 8 -22.43 -15.98 -6.26
N GLU A 9 -21.79 -15.27 -7.18
CA GLU A 9 -21.04 -14.06 -6.87
C GLU A 9 -21.96 -12.91 -6.45
N SER A 10 -23.09 -12.73 -7.15
CA SER A 10 -24.13 -11.76 -6.78
C SER A 10 -24.75 -12.06 -5.39
N ILE A 11 -25.08 -13.32 -5.13
CA ILE A 11 -25.55 -13.78 -3.82
C ILE A 11 -24.47 -13.57 -2.75
N ALA A 12 -23.20 -13.88 -3.05
CA ALA A 12 -22.10 -13.66 -2.12
C ALA A 12 -21.87 -12.18 -1.85
N ILE A 13 -22.01 -11.29 -2.85
CA ILE A 13 -21.90 -9.83 -2.70
C ILE A 13 -23.05 -9.33 -1.81
N ARG A 14 -24.30 -9.70 -2.11
CA ARG A 14 -25.48 -9.32 -1.31
C ARG A 14 -25.42 -9.87 0.11
N ALA A 15 -24.98 -11.12 0.27
CA ALA A 15 -24.77 -11.72 1.58
C ALA A 15 -23.66 -10.99 2.35
N ARG A 16 -22.52 -10.67 1.72
CA ARG A 16 -21.42 -9.92 2.33
C ARG A 16 -21.76 -8.46 2.66
N ALA A 17 -22.83 -7.91 2.08
CA ALA A 17 -23.37 -6.61 2.44
C ALA A 17 -24.09 -6.62 3.82
N LEU A 18 -24.55 -7.79 4.28
CA LEU A 18 -25.11 -7.94 5.63
C LEU A 18 -23.98 -7.80 6.68
N PRO A 19 -24.16 -6.97 7.72
CA PRO A 19 -23.12 -6.75 8.73
C PRO A 19 -22.59 -8.05 9.35
N LEU A 20 -23.46 -8.99 9.73
CA LEU A 20 -23.06 -10.26 10.34
C LEU A 20 -22.21 -11.13 9.40
N ALA A 21 -22.60 -11.25 8.14
CA ALA A 21 -21.85 -12.00 7.13
C ALA A 21 -20.53 -11.31 6.77
N ARG A 22 -20.47 -9.97 6.78
CA ARG A 22 -19.22 -9.20 6.63
C ARG A 22 -18.23 -9.51 7.76
N HIS A 23 -18.72 -9.57 9.00
CA HIS A 23 -17.90 -9.93 10.17
C HIS A 23 -17.44 -11.39 10.12
N ALA A 24 -18.33 -12.32 9.78
CA ALA A 24 -18.00 -13.73 9.62
C ALA A 24 -16.96 -13.94 8.50
N TRP A 25 -17.12 -13.24 7.38
CA TRP A 25 -16.16 -13.28 6.26
C TRP A 25 -14.81 -12.67 6.64
N ALA A 26 -14.79 -11.54 7.35
CA ALA A 26 -13.55 -10.95 7.86
C ALA A 26 -12.81 -11.90 8.81
N ARG A 27 -13.55 -12.60 9.70
CA ARG A 27 -13.02 -13.66 10.58
C ARG A 27 -12.46 -14.83 9.79
N TYR A 28 -13.21 -15.34 8.81
CA TYR A 28 -12.76 -16.43 7.95
C TYR A 28 -11.49 -16.07 7.18
N ARG A 29 -11.45 -14.90 6.55
CA ARG A 29 -10.26 -14.39 5.85
C ARG A 29 -9.07 -14.32 6.80
N ARG A 30 -9.25 -13.72 7.97
CA ARG A 30 -8.20 -13.59 8.98
C ARG A 30 -7.66 -14.96 9.40
N ARG A 31 -8.52 -15.91 9.76
CA ARG A 31 -8.10 -17.27 10.12
C ARG A 31 -7.36 -17.97 8.98
N ARG A 32 -7.77 -17.75 7.73
CA ARG A 32 -7.06 -18.26 6.55
C ARG A 32 -5.68 -17.62 6.37
N TYR A 33 -5.53 -16.32 6.67
CA TYR A 33 -4.23 -15.65 6.69
C TYR A 33 -3.33 -16.22 7.78
N GLU A 34 -3.83 -16.30 9.01
CA GLU A 34 -3.11 -16.86 10.16
C GLU A 34 -2.67 -18.29 9.88
N ASN A 35 -3.56 -19.16 9.39
CA ASN A 35 -3.20 -20.53 9.01
C ASN A 35 -2.16 -20.60 7.88
N ARG A 36 -2.06 -19.59 7.01
CA ARG A 36 -1.06 -19.56 5.91
C ARG A 36 0.34 -19.21 6.43
N ILE A 37 0.42 -18.48 7.54
CA ILE A 37 1.68 -18.06 8.15
C ILE A 37 2.01 -18.89 9.40
N GLN A 38 1.07 -19.65 9.96
CA GLN A 38 1.23 -20.34 11.25
C GLN A 38 2.45 -21.23 11.28
N ARG A 39 2.60 -22.11 10.28
CA ARG A 39 3.76 -23.00 10.19
C ARG A 39 5.08 -22.20 10.13
N PHE A 40 5.09 -21.09 9.40
CA PHE A 40 6.23 -20.18 9.41
C PHE A 40 6.47 -19.53 10.80
N LEU A 41 5.42 -19.08 11.48
CA LEU A 41 5.51 -18.51 12.82
C LEU A 41 6.07 -19.52 13.83
N ASP A 42 5.76 -20.81 13.64
CA ASP A 42 6.23 -21.90 14.48
C ASP A 42 7.69 -22.26 14.17
N GLU A 43 8.05 -22.41 12.89
CA GLU A 43 9.39 -22.85 12.47
C GLU A 43 10.45 -21.75 12.48
N LYS A 44 10.05 -20.48 12.31
CA LYS A 44 10.95 -19.31 12.25
C LYS A 44 12.12 -19.45 11.27
N SER A 45 11.99 -20.29 10.24
CA SER A 45 13.07 -20.69 9.31
C SER A 45 13.39 -19.66 8.22
N GLY A 46 12.57 -18.62 8.09
CA GLY A 46 12.63 -17.66 6.97
C GLY A 46 12.04 -18.18 5.66
N ARG A 47 11.72 -19.48 5.55
CA ARG A 47 11.04 -20.06 4.39
C ARG A 47 9.54 -19.80 4.44
N ALA A 48 8.94 -19.55 3.27
CA ALA A 48 7.50 -19.39 3.12
C ALA A 48 6.91 -20.59 2.37
N ASP A 49 5.98 -21.32 2.98
CA ASP A 49 5.46 -22.60 2.44
C ASP A 49 4.77 -22.49 1.08
N ARG A 50 4.08 -21.38 0.86
CA ARG A 50 3.27 -21.13 -0.35
C ARG A 50 3.79 -19.90 -1.04
N LEU A 51 3.52 -19.82 -2.35
CA LEU A 51 3.61 -18.57 -3.11
C LEU A 51 2.97 -17.41 -2.35
N PRO A 52 3.40 -16.16 -2.59
CA PRO A 52 2.77 -15.01 -1.98
C PRO A 52 1.28 -14.97 -2.34
N ILE A 53 0.47 -14.32 -1.50
CA ILE A 53 -0.94 -14.06 -1.83
C ILE A 53 -1.07 -13.10 -3.02
N GLY A 54 -0.04 -12.32 -3.28
CA GLY A 54 -0.01 -11.34 -4.34
C GLY A 54 1.33 -10.62 -4.45
N ALA A 55 1.42 -9.73 -5.42
CA ALA A 55 2.56 -8.84 -5.60
C ALA A 55 2.11 -7.38 -5.60
N VAL A 56 3.02 -6.49 -5.21
CA VAL A 56 2.93 -5.06 -5.52
C VAL A 56 3.93 -4.79 -6.63
N TYR A 57 3.41 -4.44 -7.81
CA TYR A 57 4.22 -4.13 -8.99
C TYR A 57 4.37 -2.61 -9.13
N GLU A 58 5.62 -2.14 -9.10
CA GLU A 58 5.98 -0.76 -9.37
C GLU A 58 6.10 -0.60 -10.88
N ALA A 59 5.01 -0.25 -11.58
CA ALA A 59 4.96 -0.36 -13.03
C ALA A 59 5.92 0.59 -13.77
N THR A 60 6.35 1.66 -13.10
CA THR A 60 7.31 2.66 -13.57
C THR A 60 7.81 3.48 -12.39
N MET A 61 9.02 4.04 -12.46
CA MET A 61 9.51 5.07 -11.54
C MET A 61 9.47 6.48 -12.14
N ARG A 62 8.80 6.66 -13.29
CA ARG A 62 8.49 7.98 -13.82
C ARG A 62 7.36 8.62 -13.02
N CYS A 63 7.49 9.90 -12.68
CA CYS A 63 6.47 10.66 -12.00
C CYS A 63 6.45 12.10 -12.50
N ASN A 64 5.26 12.66 -12.71
CA ASN A 64 5.08 14.04 -13.14
C ASN A 64 4.99 15.05 -11.96
N LEU A 65 5.23 14.61 -10.73
CA LEU A 65 5.18 15.39 -9.50
C LEU A 65 6.46 15.19 -8.67
N HIS A 66 6.73 16.10 -7.75
CA HIS A 66 7.90 16.10 -6.87
C HIS A 66 7.45 16.41 -5.43
N CYS A 67 6.69 15.48 -4.86
CA CYS A 67 6.14 15.63 -3.51
C CYS A 67 7.29 15.58 -2.50
N GLU A 68 7.34 16.52 -1.56
CA GLU A 68 8.41 16.61 -0.56
C GLU A 68 8.50 15.34 0.33
N PHE A 69 7.35 14.80 0.73
CA PHE A 69 7.24 13.61 1.59
C PHE A 69 7.31 12.28 0.80
N CYS A 70 7.75 12.29 -0.46
CA CYS A 70 7.80 11.07 -1.27
C CYS A 70 8.86 10.09 -0.75
N TYR A 71 8.42 8.97 -0.18
CA TYR A 71 9.32 7.94 0.38
C TYR A 71 10.25 7.25 -0.66
N VAL A 72 10.02 7.49 -1.96
CA VAL A 72 10.87 7.00 -3.06
C VAL A 72 11.38 8.14 -3.94
N GLY A 73 11.37 9.39 -3.47
CA GLY A 73 11.71 10.58 -4.25
C GLY A 73 13.03 10.45 -5.03
N ASP A 74 14.08 9.97 -4.36
CA ASP A 74 15.41 9.79 -4.94
C ASP A 74 15.51 8.69 -6.00
N LEU A 75 14.48 7.83 -6.08
CA LEU A 75 14.39 6.75 -7.05
C LEU A 75 13.53 7.13 -8.27
N LEU A 76 12.93 8.34 -8.27
CA LEU A 76 12.05 8.77 -9.35
C LEU A 76 12.82 9.44 -10.47
N ASN A 77 12.37 9.22 -11.71
CA ASN A 77 12.85 9.90 -12.90
C ASN A 77 14.37 9.81 -13.15
N ILE A 78 15.03 8.76 -12.65
CA ILE A 78 16.44 8.49 -12.99
C ILE A 78 16.56 8.31 -14.50
N GLU A 79 17.47 9.06 -15.10
CA GLU A 79 17.64 9.07 -16.55
C GLU A 79 18.06 7.69 -17.04
N GLY A 80 17.39 7.18 -18.08
CA GLY A 80 17.70 5.88 -18.66
C GLY A 80 16.83 4.74 -18.16
N GLU A 81 16.50 4.70 -16.87
CA GLU A 81 15.88 3.53 -16.21
C GLU A 81 14.52 3.13 -16.78
N TRP A 82 13.74 4.08 -17.31
CA TRP A 82 12.46 3.76 -17.95
C TRP A 82 12.59 2.77 -19.12
N ARG A 83 13.78 2.64 -19.72
CA ARG A 83 14.06 1.66 -20.78
C ARG A 83 14.10 0.23 -20.26
N GLU A 84 14.22 0.04 -18.95
CA GLU A 84 14.18 -1.25 -18.29
C GLU A 84 12.75 -1.67 -17.91
N GLU A 85 11.73 -0.85 -18.15
CA GLU A 85 10.33 -1.25 -17.96
C GLU A 85 10.03 -2.52 -18.76
N LEU A 86 9.66 -3.61 -18.07
CA LEU A 86 9.33 -4.88 -18.71
C LEU A 86 8.23 -4.68 -19.74
N ASN A 87 8.49 -5.10 -20.99
CA ASN A 87 7.46 -5.13 -22.02
C ASN A 87 6.36 -6.17 -21.69
N LEU A 88 5.27 -6.16 -22.46
CA LEU A 88 4.11 -7.02 -22.20
C LEU A 88 4.43 -8.52 -22.23
N GLU A 89 5.32 -8.96 -23.13
CA GLU A 89 5.75 -10.35 -23.24
C GLU A 89 6.56 -10.78 -22.01
N ALA A 90 7.51 -9.94 -21.59
CA ALA A 90 8.31 -10.18 -20.40
C ALA A 90 7.43 -10.21 -19.14
N LEU A 91 6.43 -9.33 -19.03
CA LEU A 91 5.44 -9.36 -17.95
C LEU A 91 4.61 -10.64 -17.97
N GLN A 92 4.17 -11.09 -19.15
CA GLN A 92 3.44 -12.34 -19.29
C GLN A 92 4.29 -13.53 -18.82
N LYS A 93 5.60 -13.52 -19.08
CA LYS A 93 6.51 -14.59 -18.64
C LYS A 93 6.86 -14.51 -17.14
N ALA A 94 7.15 -13.31 -16.64
CA ALA A 94 7.68 -13.06 -15.30
C ALA A 94 6.68 -13.39 -14.18
N PHE A 95 5.38 -13.14 -14.40
CA PHE A 95 4.35 -13.35 -13.40
C PHE A 95 3.65 -14.71 -13.56
N PRO A 96 3.43 -15.46 -12.47
CA PRO A 96 2.94 -16.84 -12.56
C PRO A 96 1.50 -16.95 -13.10
N GLU A 97 1.16 -18.10 -13.68
CA GLU A 97 -0.23 -18.42 -14.06
C GLU A 97 -1.02 -18.91 -12.83
N HIS A 98 -1.47 -17.97 -12.00
CA HIS A 98 -2.20 -18.27 -10.78
C HIS A 98 -3.51 -17.46 -10.69
N SER A 99 -4.63 -18.06 -11.06
CA SER A 99 -5.94 -17.42 -10.92
C SER A 99 -6.21 -16.99 -9.47
N GLY A 100 -6.71 -15.77 -9.29
CA GLY A 100 -6.95 -15.17 -7.98
C GLY A 100 -5.70 -14.66 -7.25
N PHE A 101 -4.52 -14.68 -7.88
CA PHE A 101 -3.34 -13.98 -7.37
C PHE A 101 -3.63 -12.47 -7.30
N GLN A 102 -3.27 -11.83 -6.19
CA GLN A 102 -3.52 -10.41 -6.01
C GLN A 102 -2.41 -9.59 -6.65
N ILE A 103 -2.78 -8.54 -7.38
CA ILE A 103 -1.82 -7.56 -7.86
C ILE A 103 -2.22 -6.18 -7.35
N SER A 104 -1.25 -5.40 -6.91
CA SER A 104 -1.44 -3.98 -6.63
C SER A 104 -0.49 -3.17 -7.47
N LEU A 105 -0.98 -2.08 -8.05
CA LEU A 105 -0.22 -1.24 -8.96
C LEU A 105 0.14 0.08 -8.29
N THR A 106 1.42 0.42 -8.36
CA THR A 106 2.02 1.65 -7.84
C THR A 106 3.25 1.99 -8.69
N GLY A 107 4.04 2.97 -8.27
CA GLY A 107 5.34 3.29 -8.85
C GLY A 107 5.71 4.70 -8.42
N GLY A 108 6.22 5.49 -9.38
CA GLY A 108 6.01 6.93 -9.37
C GLY A 108 4.54 7.24 -9.66
N GLU A 109 4.22 7.62 -10.90
CA GLU A 109 2.84 7.73 -11.38
C GLU A 109 2.60 6.71 -12.49
N ILE A 110 1.71 5.73 -12.23
CA ILE A 110 1.48 4.61 -13.14
C ILE A 110 1.06 5.06 -14.54
N PHE A 111 0.34 6.19 -14.66
CA PHE A 111 -0.12 6.71 -15.94
C PHE A 111 0.96 7.44 -16.74
N MET A 112 2.18 7.57 -16.19
CA MET A 112 3.36 7.96 -16.98
C MET A 112 3.81 6.84 -17.92
N ARG A 113 3.46 5.59 -17.60
CA ARG A 113 3.68 4.45 -18.48
C ARG A 113 2.62 4.40 -19.57
N LYS A 114 3.05 4.52 -20.83
CA LYS A 114 2.16 4.70 -21.99
C LYS A 114 1.26 3.49 -22.25
N ASP A 115 1.77 2.29 -22.02
CA ASP A 115 1.10 1.00 -22.20
C ASP A 115 0.46 0.46 -20.91
N ILE A 116 0.28 1.29 -19.87
CA ILE A 116 -0.20 0.83 -18.55
C ILE A 116 -1.56 0.10 -18.61
N LEU A 117 -2.46 0.49 -19.52
CA LEU A 117 -3.74 -0.19 -19.68
C LEU A 117 -3.55 -1.62 -20.22
N SER A 118 -2.60 -1.82 -21.14
CA SER A 118 -2.21 -3.14 -21.63
C SER A 118 -1.52 -3.99 -20.55
N VAL A 119 -0.72 -3.37 -19.68
CA VAL A 119 -0.14 -4.04 -18.50
C VAL A 119 -1.22 -4.55 -17.56
N LEU A 120 -2.23 -3.72 -17.26
CA LEU A 120 -3.38 -4.15 -16.47
C LEU A 120 -4.14 -5.29 -17.14
N ASP A 121 -4.23 -5.26 -18.48
CA ASP A 121 -4.89 -6.32 -19.26
C ASP A 121 -4.13 -7.66 -19.22
N VAL A 122 -2.80 -7.64 -19.25
CA VAL A 122 -1.95 -8.83 -19.03
C VAL A 122 -2.30 -9.49 -17.70
N PHE A 123 -2.39 -8.73 -16.61
CA PHE A 123 -2.77 -9.30 -15.32
C PHE A 123 -4.23 -9.78 -15.28
N ARG A 124 -5.16 -9.06 -15.93
CA ARG A 124 -6.56 -9.50 -16.05
C ARG A 124 -6.66 -10.84 -16.76
N THR A 125 -5.97 -11.01 -17.88
CA THR A 125 -6.03 -12.23 -18.72
C THR A 125 -5.41 -13.44 -18.02
N LYS A 126 -4.41 -13.24 -17.15
CA LYS A 126 -3.89 -14.24 -16.20
C LYS A 126 -4.90 -14.64 -15.09
N GLY A 127 -6.06 -14.00 -15.03
CA GLY A 127 -7.07 -14.24 -14.01
C GLY A 127 -6.71 -13.67 -12.64
N TYR A 128 -5.85 -12.66 -12.58
CA TYR A 128 -5.50 -11.98 -11.33
C TYR A 128 -6.66 -11.11 -10.83
N ALA A 129 -6.55 -10.63 -9.60
CA ALA A 129 -7.41 -9.57 -9.07
C ALA A 129 -6.56 -8.35 -8.70
N CYS A 130 -6.82 -7.20 -9.32
CA CYS A 130 -6.21 -5.95 -8.92
C CYS A 130 -6.94 -5.38 -7.70
N GLY A 131 -6.38 -5.65 -6.52
CA GLY A 131 -6.98 -5.27 -5.25
C GLY A 131 -6.85 -3.78 -4.93
N TYR A 132 -5.79 -3.14 -5.43
CA TYR A 132 -5.47 -1.75 -5.12
C TYR A 132 -4.62 -1.12 -6.23
N LEU A 133 -5.01 0.04 -6.71
CA LEU A 133 -4.25 0.85 -7.66
C LEU A 133 -4.10 2.26 -7.10
N THR A 134 -2.86 2.75 -7.04
CA THR A 134 -2.54 4.08 -6.52
C THR A 134 -2.18 5.02 -7.68
N THR A 135 -2.74 6.22 -7.68
CA THR A 135 -2.43 7.27 -8.67
C THR A 135 -2.55 8.65 -8.03
N ASN A 136 -1.79 9.63 -8.52
CA ASN A 136 -1.98 11.04 -8.23
C ASN A 136 -3.18 11.64 -8.95
N GLY A 137 -3.75 10.97 -9.96
CA GLY A 137 -4.97 11.37 -10.67
C GLY A 137 -4.82 12.51 -11.68
N THR A 138 -3.67 13.18 -11.74
CA THR A 138 -3.46 14.41 -12.54
C THR A 138 -3.57 14.21 -14.05
N ILE A 139 -3.33 12.98 -14.53
CA ILE A 139 -3.34 12.61 -15.95
C ILE A 139 -4.40 11.55 -16.27
N LEU A 140 -5.48 11.52 -15.49
CA LEU A 140 -6.62 10.63 -15.76
C LEU A 140 -7.53 11.24 -16.83
N THR A 141 -7.31 10.84 -18.08
CA THR A 141 -8.13 11.22 -19.24
C THR A 141 -9.47 10.47 -19.25
N GLU A 142 -10.43 10.90 -20.07
CA GLU A 142 -11.69 10.17 -20.24
C GLU A 142 -11.46 8.73 -20.72
N GLU A 143 -10.55 8.54 -21.70
CA GLU A 143 -10.16 7.22 -22.19
C GLU A 143 -9.63 6.30 -21.07
N ARG A 144 -8.74 6.83 -20.21
CA ARG A 144 -8.21 6.09 -19.07
C ARG A 144 -9.32 5.76 -18.06
N ALA A 145 -10.19 6.71 -17.77
CA ALA A 145 -11.33 6.50 -16.89
C ALA A 145 -12.27 5.39 -17.40
N GLU A 146 -12.58 5.41 -18.70
CA GLU A 146 -13.42 4.40 -19.36
C GLU A 146 -12.80 3.01 -19.30
N ALA A 147 -11.50 2.91 -19.58
CA ALA A 147 -10.77 1.64 -19.54
C ALA A 147 -10.70 1.06 -18.11
N LEU A 148 -10.46 1.91 -17.10
CA LEU A 148 -10.44 1.46 -15.70
C LEU A 148 -11.84 1.00 -15.24
N ALA A 149 -12.89 1.68 -15.71
CA ALA A 149 -14.27 1.26 -15.45
C ALA A 149 -14.58 -0.09 -16.13
N ASP A 150 -14.09 -0.35 -17.35
CA ASP A 150 -14.21 -1.66 -18.00
C ASP A 150 -13.50 -2.76 -17.22
N LEU A 151 -12.26 -2.50 -16.78
CA LEU A 151 -11.49 -3.43 -15.97
C LEU A 151 -12.18 -3.75 -14.63
N ALA A 152 -12.84 -2.76 -14.03
CA ALA A 152 -13.63 -2.96 -12.82
C ALA A 152 -14.94 -3.73 -13.07
N ALA A 153 -15.66 -3.42 -14.15
CA ALA A 153 -16.85 -4.14 -14.58
C ALA A 153 -16.55 -5.61 -14.93
N ALA A 154 -15.37 -5.89 -15.48
CA ALA A 154 -14.85 -7.23 -15.71
C ALA A 154 -14.44 -7.96 -14.42
N GLY A 155 -14.53 -7.31 -13.26
CA GLY A 155 -14.21 -7.90 -11.97
C GLY A 155 -12.71 -8.00 -11.69
N PHE A 156 -11.85 -7.35 -12.47
CA PHE A 156 -10.41 -7.32 -12.22
C PHE A 156 -10.03 -6.24 -11.21
N LEU A 157 -10.39 -4.99 -11.49
CA LEU A 157 -10.02 -3.83 -10.67
C LEU A 157 -11.04 -3.57 -9.55
N LYS A 158 -10.58 -3.53 -8.30
CA LYS A 158 -11.46 -3.45 -7.11
C LYS A 158 -11.44 -2.09 -6.43
N HIS A 159 -10.29 -1.43 -6.38
CA HIS A 159 -10.12 -0.19 -5.62
C HIS A 159 -9.05 0.69 -6.27
N ILE A 160 -9.41 1.93 -6.59
CA ILE A 160 -8.46 3.01 -6.91
C ILE A 160 -8.35 3.96 -5.71
N SER A 161 -7.12 4.28 -5.31
CA SER A 161 -6.81 5.27 -4.30
C SER A 161 -6.15 6.48 -4.96
N VAL A 162 -6.83 7.61 -4.95
CA VAL A 162 -6.33 8.87 -5.51
C VAL A 162 -5.66 9.69 -4.42
N SER A 163 -4.44 10.10 -4.71
CA SER A 163 -3.57 10.83 -3.79
C SER A 163 -4.03 12.30 -3.68
N ILE A 164 -4.54 12.73 -2.51
CA ILE A 164 -4.93 14.12 -2.21
C ILE A 164 -4.56 14.46 -0.76
N ASP A 165 -3.63 15.41 -0.54
CA ASP A 165 -3.15 15.81 0.80
C ASP A 165 -3.56 17.23 1.24
N GLY A 166 -4.66 17.77 0.71
CA GLY A 166 -5.16 19.07 1.15
C GLY A 166 -6.25 19.61 0.23
N PRO A 167 -6.97 20.65 0.66
CA PRO A 167 -7.85 21.40 -0.22
C PRO A 167 -7.06 22.40 -1.09
N GLY A 168 -7.42 22.51 -2.37
CA GLY A 168 -6.96 23.58 -3.25
C GLY A 168 -5.44 23.74 -3.32
N ALA A 169 -4.97 24.96 -3.09
CA ALA A 169 -3.55 25.30 -3.16
C ALA A 169 -2.68 24.52 -2.16
N LEU A 170 -3.25 24.01 -1.07
CA LEU A 170 -2.47 23.24 -0.10
C LEU A 170 -2.01 21.91 -0.68
N HIS A 171 -2.88 21.25 -1.45
CA HIS A 171 -2.49 20.06 -2.21
C HIS A 171 -1.43 20.38 -3.26
N ASP A 172 -1.57 21.53 -3.94
CA ASP A 172 -0.58 21.97 -4.93
C ASP A 172 0.82 22.10 -4.33
N THR A 173 0.94 22.74 -3.17
CA THR A 173 2.20 22.86 -2.41
C THR A 173 2.73 21.48 -2.02
N ALA A 174 1.89 20.66 -1.37
CA ALA A 174 2.26 19.31 -0.92
C ALA A 174 2.77 18.41 -2.07
N ARG A 175 2.25 18.61 -3.28
CA ARG A 175 2.61 17.84 -4.48
C ARG A 175 3.68 18.49 -5.35
N GLY A 176 4.14 19.69 -4.99
CA GLY A 176 5.17 20.45 -5.69
C GLY A 176 4.70 21.10 -7.01
N LEU A 177 3.41 21.11 -7.32
CA LEU A 177 2.96 21.61 -8.63
C LEU A 177 1.60 22.30 -8.56
N LYS A 178 1.59 23.57 -8.99
CA LYS A 178 0.37 24.38 -9.11
C LYS A 178 -0.68 23.74 -10.02
N GLY A 179 -1.95 23.85 -9.65
CA GLY A 179 -3.10 23.30 -10.35
C GLY A 179 -3.16 21.77 -10.34
N THR A 180 -2.48 21.10 -9.41
CA THR A 180 -2.61 19.64 -9.27
C THR A 180 -3.93 19.26 -8.64
N PHE A 181 -4.44 20.03 -7.68
CA PHE A 181 -5.74 19.76 -7.05
C PHE A 181 -6.86 19.75 -8.09
N GLU A 182 -6.92 20.77 -8.96
CA GLU A 182 -7.91 20.84 -10.03
C GLU A 182 -7.77 19.68 -11.02
N ARG A 183 -6.54 19.35 -11.43
CA ARG A 183 -6.30 18.23 -12.36
C ARG A 183 -6.69 16.88 -11.77
N THR A 184 -6.32 16.64 -10.52
CA THR A 184 -6.62 15.41 -9.78
C THR A 184 -8.11 15.24 -9.56
N THR A 185 -8.80 16.30 -9.11
CA THR A 185 -10.26 16.27 -8.90
C THR A 185 -11.04 16.15 -10.21
N ALA A 186 -10.58 16.79 -11.30
CA ALA A 186 -11.15 16.59 -12.62
C ALA A 186 -10.98 15.15 -13.11
N GLY A 187 -9.79 14.56 -12.94
CA GLY A 187 -9.53 13.16 -13.25
C GLY A 187 -10.45 12.22 -12.45
N LEU A 188 -10.53 12.43 -11.14
CA LEU A 188 -11.41 11.67 -10.25
C LEU A 188 -12.89 11.71 -10.70
N ARG A 189 -13.40 12.89 -11.06
CA ARG A 189 -14.78 13.04 -11.57
C ARG A 189 -15.01 12.26 -12.86
N ARG A 190 -14.04 12.22 -13.79
CA ARG A 190 -14.11 11.37 -15.00
C ARG A 190 -14.21 9.90 -14.64
N LEU A 191 -13.37 9.43 -13.71
CA LEU A 191 -13.41 8.04 -13.22
C LEU A 191 -14.76 7.66 -12.62
N GLN A 192 -15.30 8.54 -11.77
CA GLN A 192 -16.61 8.32 -11.14
C GLN A 192 -17.73 8.30 -12.19
N ALA A 193 -17.71 9.22 -13.16
CA ALA A 193 -18.68 9.25 -14.24
C ALA A 193 -18.64 7.96 -15.07
N ALA A 194 -17.44 7.50 -15.45
CA ALA A 194 -17.25 6.25 -16.17
C ALA A 194 -17.71 5.03 -15.37
N ALA A 195 -17.32 4.94 -14.09
CA ALA A 195 -17.74 3.85 -13.22
C ALA A 195 -19.26 3.79 -13.05
N ARG A 196 -19.93 4.93 -12.88
CA ARG A 196 -21.40 5.03 -12.80
C ARG A 196 -22.05 4.60 -14.11
N ARG A 197 -21.61 5.15 -15.25
CA ARG A 197 -22.13 4.81 -16.59
C ARG A 197 -22.05 3.31 -16.88
N LYS A 198 -20.95 2.66 -16.50
CA LYS A 198 -20.72 1.22 -16.73
C LYS A 198 -21.23 0.32 -15.62
N HIS A 199 -21.85 0.87 -14.57
CA HIS A 199 -22.25 0.14 -13.37
C HIS A 199 -21.10 -0.70 -12.78
N ALA A 200 -19.88 -0.17 -12.88
CA ALA A 200 -18.68 -0.85 -12.44
C ALA A 200 -18.62 -0.86 -10.91
N PRO A 201 -18.41 -2.02 -10.25
CA PRO A 201 -18.30 -2.11 -8.79
C PRO A 201 -16.90 -1.68 -8.32
N LEU A 202 -16.52 -0.45 -8.66
CA LEU A 202 -15.22 0.14 -8.36
C LEU A 202 -15.31 0.99 -7.09
N ARG A 203 -14.48 0.67 -6.10
CA ARG A 203 -14.27 1.55 -4.95
C ARG A 203 -13.26 2.64 -5.31
N ILE A 204 -13.53 3.87 -4.91
CA ILE A 204 -12.68 5.03 -5.12
C ILE A 204 -12.48 5.73 -3.77
N SER A 205 -11.23 5.85 -3.32
CA SER A 205 -10.89 6.59 -2.09
C SER A 205 -9.91 7.71 -2.38
N ILE A 206 -9.84 8.67 -1.46
CA ILE A 206 -8.67 9.54 -1.37
C ILE A 206 -7.67 9.00 -0.36
N ASN A 207 -6.39 9.30 -0.56
CA ASN A 207 -5.34 9.03 0.40
C ASN A 207 -4.55 10.29 0.68
N THR A 208 -4.51 10.68 1.95
CA THR A 208 -3.81 11.87 2.47
C THR A 208 -2.66 11.44 3.37
N THR A 209 -1.56 12.18 3.32
CA THR A 209 -0.36 11.94 4.12
C THR A 209 -0.23 13.04 5.16
N VAL A 210 0.09 12.68 6.40
CA VAL A 210 0.49 13.67 7.41
C VAL A 210 1.84 14.25 6.96
N SER A 211 1.90 15.55 6.72
CA SER A 211 3.15 16.27 6.45
C SER A 211 3.14 17.62 7.17
N HIS A 212 4.31 18.27 7.28
CA HIS A 212 4.47 19.58 7.90
C HIS A 212 3.46 20.59 7.35
N ASP A 213 3.34 20.67 6.02
CA ASP A 213 2.48 21.65 5.37
C ASP A 213 0.99 21.35 5.54
N THR A 214 0.62 20.07 5.64
CA THR A 214 -0.77 19.63 5.49
C THR A 214 -1.45 19.26 6.81
N VAL A 215 -0.68 19.13 7.90
CA VAL A 215 -1.18 18.68 9.21
C VAL A 215 -2.34 19.54 9.70
N GLU A 216 -2.29 20.84 9.46
CA GLU A 216 -3.31 21.83 9.86
C GLU A 216 -4.67 21.62 9.19
N ALA A 217 -4.69 20.93 8.05
CA ALA A 217 -5.87 20.76 7.20
C ALA A 217 -6.37 19.31 7.15
N LEU A 218 -5.86 18.42 8.00
CA LEU A 218 -6.24 17.00 7.97
C LEU A 218 -7.75 16.82 8.16
N ASP A 219 -8.40 17.55 9.07
CA ASP A 219 -9.84 17.44 9.27
C ASP A 219 -10.63 17.98 8.06
N GLN A 220 -10.08 18.93 7.30
CA GLN A 220 -10.70 19.47 6.07
C GLN A 220 -10.79 18.42 4.97
N MET A 221 -9.98 17.35 5.04
CA MET A 221 -10.05 16.24 4.10
C MET A 221 -11.40 15.51 4.13
N VAL A 222 -12.17 15.62 5.22
CA VAL A 222 -13.55 15.10 5.25
C VAL A 222 -14.47 15.90 4.33
N ASP A 223 -14.31 17.22 4.30
CA ASP A 223 -15.12 18.09 3.43
C ASP A 223 -14.72 17.88 1.96
N VAL A 224 -13.42 17.74 1.69
CA VAL A 224 -12.91 17.36 0.36
C VAL A 224 -13.48 16.01 -0.08
N ALA A 225 -13.51 15.01 0.81
CA ALA A 225 -14.05 13.69 0.47
C ALA A 225 -15.54 13.73 0.14
N GLU A 226 -16.33 14.51 0.88
CA GLU A 226 -17.77 14.70 0.62
C GLU A 226 -18.01 15.45 -0.70
N GLU A 227 -17.30 16.55 -0.94
CA GLU A 227 -17.42 17.33 -2.18
C GLU A 227 -17.11 16.46 -3.42
N LEU A 228 -16.07 15.64 -3.30
CA LEU A 228 -15.67 14.73 -4.36
C LEU A 228 -16.52 13.46 -4.42
N GLY A 229 -17.34 13.17 -3.41
CA GLY A 229 -18.18 11.97 -3.36
C GLY A 229 -17.39 10.66 -3.41
N VAL A 230 -16.26 10.58 -2.71
CA VAL A 230 -15.44 9.36 -2.63
C VAL A 230 -15.91 8.43 -1.51
N ASP A 231 -15.60 7.13 -1.63
CA ASP A 231 -16.08 6.11 -0.70
C ASP A 231 -15.36 6.13 0.64
N ALA A 232 -14.12 6.64 0.69
CA ALA A 232 -13.28 6.58 1.88
C ALA A 232 -12.10 7.55 1.87
N ILE A 233 -11.55 7.79 3.07
CA ILE A 233 -10.28 8.46 3.32
C ILE A 233 -9.29 7.43 3.88
N GLY A 234 -8.16 7.31 3.21
CA GLY A 234 -6.94 6.69 3.75
C GLY A 234 -6.03 7.76 4.34
N LEU A 235 -5.59 7.60 5.59
CA LEU A 235 -4.55 8.44 6.18
C LEU A 235 -3.23 7.66 6.23
N ASN A 236 -2.18 8.20 5.63
CA ASN A 236 -0.83 7.74 5.87
C ASN A 236 -0.16 8.65 6.90
N HIS A 237 0.34 8.08 7.99
CA HIS A 237 1.30 8.82 8.79
C HIS A 237 2.59 9.02 7.98
N LEU A 238 3.31 10.12 8.25
CA LEU A 238 4.61 10.36 7.63
C LEU A 238 5.51 9.16 7.91
N MET A 239 6.06 8.56 6.87
CA MET A 239 7.02 7.49 7.05
C MET A 239 8.42 8.09 6.95
N TYR A 240 9.20 7.97 8.01
CA TYR A 240 10.57 8.48 8.06
C TYR A 240 11.46 7.56 8.91
N SER A 241 12.77 7.71 8.76
CA SER A 241 13.78 7.05 9.60
C SER A 241 14.91 8.01 9.90
N THR A 242 15.54 7.89 11.07
CA THR A 242 16.76 8.66 11.36
C THR A 242 17.98 8.05 10.67
N PRO A 243 19.06 8.83 10.43
CA PRO A 243 20.32 8.29 9.92
C PRO A 243 20.87 7.14 10.78
N GLU A 244 20.68 7.20 12.10
CA GLU A 244 21.09 6.15 13.04
C GLU A 244 20.28 4.87 12.84
N GLU A 245 18.95 4.98 12.68
CA GLU A 245 18.07 3.84 12.42
C GLU A 245 18.42 3.17 11.07
N VAL A 246 18.78 3.96 10.07
CA VAL A 246 19.28 3.47 8.77
C VAL A 246 20.59 2.72 8.96
N ALA A 247 21.58 3.32 9.62
CA ALA A 247 22.89 2.71 9.85
C ALA A 247 22.80 1.41 10.67
N GLU A 248 21.96 1.39 11.71
CA GLU A 248 21.68 0.18 12.50
C GLU A 248 21.02 -0.89 11.64
N THR A 249 20.02 -0.54 10.83
CA THR A 249 19.36 -1.50 9.93
C THR A 249 20.34 -2.12 8.93
N VAL A 250 21.18 -1.31 8.28
CA VAL A 250 22.16 -1.80 7.29
C VAL A 250 23.09 -2.84 7.91
N LYS A 251 23.58 -2.59 9.14
CA LYS A 251 24.41 -3.56 9.87
C LYS A 251 23.67 -4.87 10.19
N LEU A 252 22.38 -4.79 10.48
CA LEU A 252 21.55 -5.97 10.80
C LEU A 252 21.21 -6.82 9.57
N ILE A 253 20.98 -6.19 8.41
CA ILE A 253 20.64 -6.91 7.17
C ILE A 253 21.87 -7.47 6.47
N ASP A 254 23.04 -6.83 6.61
CA ASP A 254 24.29 -7.27 6.03
C ASP A 254 25.49 -6.94 6.94
N PRO A 255 25.85 -7.85 7.86
CA PRO A 255 26.99 -7.68 8.74
C PRO A 255 28.34 -7.60 8.03
N THR A 256 28.43 -7.98 6.75
CA THR A 256 29.68 -7.94 5.98
C THR A 256 30.07 -6.53 5.54
N GLY A 257 29.12 -5.60 5.55
CA GLY A 257 29.31 -4.21 5.13
C GLY A 257 29.32 -4.00 3.62
N ALA A 258 28.87 -4.97 2.82
CA ALA A 258 28.76 -4.82 1.36
C ALA A 258 27.55 -3.98 0.94
N THR A 259 26.54 -3.88 1.80
CA THR A 259 25.32 -3.09 1.60
C THR A 259 25.47 -1.69 2.20
N ASP A 260 25.07 -0.66 1.46
CA ASP A 260 25.05 0.73 1.94
C ASP A 260 23.62 1.26 2.19
N ALA A 261 23.51 2.49 2.65
CA ALA A 261 22.24 3.13 3.02
C ALA A 261 21.25 3.33 1.85
N SER A 262 21.71 3.29 0.59
CA SER A 262 20.86 3.47 -0.61
C SER A 262 19.78 2.40 -0.75
N VAL A 263 19.92 1.25 -0.09
CA VAL A 263 18.87 0.23 -0.06
C VAL A 263 17.68 0.63 0.80
N ILE A 264 17.75 1.71 1.58
CA ILE A 264 16.64 2.18 2.39
C ILE A 264 15.86 3.27 1.65
N ALA A 265 14.62 2.95 1.26
CA ALA A 265 13.71 3.84 0.57
C ALA A 265 12.63 4.38 1.53
N THR A 266 12.96 5.47 2.21
CA THR A 266 12.05 6.28 3.03
C THR A 266 12.56 7.72 3.13
N PHE A 267 11.76 8.63 3.68
CA PHE A 267 12.25 9.96 4.05
C PHE A 267 13.26 9.84 5.20
N VAL A 268 14.54 10.08 4.95
CA VAL A 268 15.59 9.99 5.97
C VAL A 268 15.85 11.38 6.56
N THR A 269 15.53 11.55 7.84
CA THR A 269 15.70 12.84 8.54
C THR A 269 15.94 12.61 10.04
N PRO A 270 16.82 13.40 10.70
CA PRO A 270 16.93 13.39 12.15
C PRO A 270 15.66 13.90 12.85
N ASP A 271 14.89 14.77 12.18
CA ASP A 271 13.66 15.35 12.70
C ASP A 271 12.63 15.53 11.58
N PRO A 272 11.43 14.93 11.66
CA PRO A 272 10.37 15.14 10.67
C PRO A 272 9.75 16.54 10.70
N GLY A 273 10.11 17.40 11.67
CA GLY A 273 9.60 18.77 11.79
C GLY A 273 8.12 18.82 12.17
N LEU A 274 7.59 17.77 12.80
CA LEU A 274 6.17 17.66 13.14
C LEU A 274 5.95 17.79 14.64
N ASP A 275 5.10 18.74 15.03
CA ASP A 275 4.62 18.86 16.41
C ASP A 275 3.67 17.69 16.74
N ILE A 276 4.06 16.87 17.72
CA ILE A 276 3.37 15.63 18.09
C ILE A 276 1.96 15.91 18.61
N GLU A 277 1.80 16.94 19.44
CA GLU A 277 0.50 17.33 20.00
C GLU A 277 -0.42 17.83 18.89
N ARG A 278 0.13 18.54 17.91
CA ARG A 278 -0.63 18.98 16.74
C ARG A 278 -1.08 17.81 15.89
N VAL A 279 -0.18 16.85 15.60
CA VAL A 279 -0.55 15.64 14.86
C VAL A 279 -1.65 14.88 15.60
N ARG A 280 -1.53 14.68 16.91
CA ARG A 280 -2.53 13.99 17.73
C ARG A 280 -3.89 14.69 17.63
N ALA A 281 -3.93 16.01 17.81
CA ALA A 281 -5.14 16.80 17.75
C ALA A 281 -5.81 16.70 16.37
N GLN A 282 -5.04 16.84 15.29
CA GLN A 282 -5.55 16.85 13.92
C GLN A 282 -6.03 15.48 13.44
N VAL A 283 -5.31 14.40 13.79
CA VAL A 283 -5.75 13.03 13.50
C VAL A 283 -7.04 12.71 14.25
N THR A 284 -7.14 13.12 15.52
CA THR A 284 -8.37 12.93 16.32
C THR A 284 -9.55 13.71 15.71
N ALA A 285 -9.33 14.97 15.33
CA ALA A 285 -10.36 15.80 14.69
C ALA A 285 -10.86 15.19 13.37
N LEU A 286 -9.94 14.67 12.53
CA LEU A 286 -10.26 13.94 11.31
C LEU A 286 -11.10 12.69 11.60
N GLU A 287 -10.70 11.87 12.57
CA GLU A 287 -11.44 10.65 12.98
C GLU A 287 -12.87 10.96 13.44
N GLU A 288 -13.01 11.95 14.32
CA GLU A 288 -14.31 12.37 14.85
C GLU A 288 -15.22 12.94 13.76
N LYS A 289 -14.65 13.74 12.84
CA LYS A 289 -15.38 14.32 11.72
C LYS A 289 -15.79 13.25 10.71
N CYS A 290 -14.93 12.27 10.41
CA CYS A 290 -15.29 11.09 9.61
C CYS A 290 -16.47 10.34 10.24
N ARG A 291 -16.42 10.09 11.56
CA ARG A 291 -17.52 9.42 12.28
C ARG A 291 -18.82 10.21 12.22
N ARG A 292 -18.76 11.52 12.43
CA ARG A 292 -19.93 12.42 12.38
C ARG A 292 -20.57 12.47 10.99
N LYS A 293 -19.75 12.51 9.93
CA LYS A 293 -20.18 12.61 8.54
C LYS A 293 -20.36 11.25 7.85
N ASN A 294 -20.18 10.15 8.58
CA ASN A 294 -20.27 8.78 8.07
C ASN A 294 -19.34 8.49 6.87
N VAL A 295 -18.15 9.12 6.84
CA VAL A 295 -17.12 8.86 5.84
C VAL A 295 -16.29 7.67 6.30
N LEU A 296 -16.08 6.67 5.43
CA LEU A 296 -15.23 5.53 5.76
C LEU A 296 -13.78 5.98 5.91
N PHE A 297 -13.16 5.62 7.03
CA PHE A 297 -11.82 6.07 7.38
C PHE A 297 -10.92 4.90 7.77
N ASP A 298 -9.66 4.93 7.33
CA ASP A 298 -8.63 3.95 7.66
C ASP A 298 -7.25 4.61 7.66
N PHE A 299 -6.46 4.46 8.72
CA PHE A 299 -5.05 4.92 8.76
C PHE A 299 -4.05 3.77 8.58
N ARG A 300 -2.88 4.08 7.99
CA ARG A 300 -1.75 3.16 7.77
C ARG A 300 -0.41 3.86 8.06
N PRO A 301 0.53 3.26 8.82
CA PRO A 301 0.32 2.07 9.66
C PRO A 301 -0.74 2.34 10.74
N LYS A 302 -1.11 1.32 11.51
CA LYS A 302 -2.12 1.43 12.58
C LYS A 302 -1.55 2.11 13.82
N VAL A 303 -1.22 3.38 13.70
CA VAL A 303 -0.77 4.23 14.81
C VAL A 303 -1.98 4.61 15.65
N ARG A 304 -2.21 3.86 16.73
CA ARG A 304 -3.26 4.20 17.71
C ARG A 304 -2.84 5.43 18.52
N PRO A 305 -3.78 6.10 19.22
CA PRO A 305 -3.45 7.28 20.02
C PRO A 305 -2.27 7.09 20.98
N GLN A 306 -2.09 5.90 21.57
CA GLN A 306 -0.96 5.60 22.47
C GLN A 306 0.41 5.49 21.78
N LEU A 307 0.42 5.31 20.46
CA LEU A 307 1.62 5.11 19.66
C LEU A 307 2.10 6.38 18.96
N VAL A 308 1.27 7.43 18.92
CA VAL A 308 1.58 8.67 18.18
C VAL A 308 2.90 9.27 18.67
N ASP A 309 3.12 9.30 19.98
CA ASP A 309 4.27 9.98 20.57
C ASP A 309 5.57 9.29 20.16
N ASN A 310 5.66 7.99 20.37
CA ASN A 310 6.81 7.20 19.95
C ASN A 310 6.95 7.14 18.43
N TYR A 311 5.85 7.22 17.67
CA TYR A 311 5.89 7.26 16.22
C TYR A 311 6.53 8.53 15.68
N TYR A 312 6.27 9.69 16.29
CA TYR A 312 6.83 10.97 15.84
C TYR A 312 8.07 11.41 16.63
N THR A 313 8.49 10.67 17.65
CA THR A 313 9.75 10.91 18.36
C THR A 313 10.89 10.16 17.66
N PRO A 314 11.91 10.85 17.11
CA PRO A 314 13.08 10.22 16.50
C PRO A 314 13.78 9.25 17.47
N GLY A 315 14.16 8.06 16.97
CA GLY A 315 14.84 7.04 17.77
C GLY A 315 14.00 6.33 18.83
N ALA A 316 12.77 6.77 19.10
CA ALA A 316 11.89 6.12 20.07
C ALA A 316 11.58 4.67 19.65
N ARG A 317 11.50 3.80 20.67
CA ARG A 317 11.20 2.39 20.46
C ARG A 317 9.74 2.20 20.07
N LEU A 318 9.54 1.49 18.96
CA LEU A 318 8.27 0.93 18.55
C LEU A 318 8.45 -0.55 18.29
N ASP A 319 7.61 -1.37 18.90
CA ASP A 319 7.59 -2.81 18.70
C ASP A 319 6.43 -3.21 17.79
N GLY A 320 6.53 -4.38 17.17
CA GLY A 320 5.50 -4.88 16.28
C GLY A 320 5.97 -6.08 15.49
N ARG A 321 5.26 -6.37 14.41
CA ARG A 321 5.64 -7.44 13.46
C ARG A 321 5.32 -7.06 12.02
N CYS A 322 6.09 -7.60 11.09
CA CYS A 322 5.86 -7.39 9.66
C CYS A 322 5.61 -8.72 8.95
N LEU A 323 4.42 -8.89 8.40
CA LEU A 323 4.05 -10.06 7.60
C LEU A 323 4.17 -9.83 6.09
N TYR A 324 4.51 -8.61 5.67
CA TYR A 324 4.65 -8.26 4.26
C TYR A 324 5.57 -9.22 3.50
N PRO A 325 6.83 -9.45 3.91
CA PRO A 325 7.75 -10.28 3.12
C PRO A 325 7.35 -11.76 3.09
N PHE A 326 6.37 -12.19 3.89
CA PHE A 326 5.84 -13.55 3.92
C PHE A 326 4.52 -13.70 3.15
N LEU A 327 3.92 -12.59 2.73
CA LEU A 327 2.60 -12.57 2.11
C LEU A 327 2.62 -11.91 0.73
N HIS A 328 3.48 -10.93 0.50
CA HIS A 328 3.53 -10.17 -0.73
C HIS A 328 4.96 -10.02 -1.24
N ALA A 329 5.12 -10.15 -2.56
CA ALA A 329 6.35 -9.76 -3.23
C ALA A 329 6.31 -8.28 -3.62
N ARG A 330 7.46 -7.58 -3.57
CA ARG A 330 7.64 -6.26 -4.21
C ARG A 330 8.42 -6.47 -5.50
N VAL A 331 7.85 -6.10 -6.63
CA VAL A 331 8.46 -6.28 -7.96
C VAL A 331 8.58 -4.92 -8.63
N SER A 332 9.77 -4.54 -9.08
CA SER A 332 9.98 -3.29 -9.80
C SER A 332 9.62 -3.40 -11.27
N PHE A 333 9.58 -2.25 -11.92
CA PHE A 333 9.32 -2.11 -13.35
C PHE A 333 10.23 -2.98 -14.22
N SER A 334 11.47 -3.26 -13.78
CA SER A 334 12.47 -4.09 -14.47
C SER A 334 12.42 -5.59 -14.14
N GLY A 335 11.48 -6.02 -13.29
CA GLY A 335 11.36 -7.43 -12.89
C GLY A 335 12.20 -7.81 -11.69
N LYS A 336 13.05 -6.90 -11.18
CA LYS A 336 13.76 -7.11 -9.91
C LYS A 336 12.77 -7.25 -8.76
N VAL A 337 13.04 -8.21 -7.90
CA VAL A 337 12.26 -8.46 -6.68
C VAL A 337 13.04 -7.91 -5.51
N TYR A 338 12.37 -7.09 -4.69
CA TYR A 338 12.96 -6.50 -3.50
C TYR A 338 12.36 -7.12 -2.24
N PHE A 339 13.16 -7.18 -1.16
CA PHE A 339 12.72 -7.73 0.11
C PHE A 339 11.39 -7.11 0.59
N CYS A 340 11.31 -5.77 0.57
CA CYS A 340 10.10 -5.02 0.89
C CYS A 340 10.16 -3.60 0.24
N PRO A 341 9.12 -2.75 0.35
CA PRO A 341 9.15 -1.41 -0.24
C PRO A 341 10.15 -0.45 0.43
N PHE A 342 10.52 -0.68 1.69
CA PHE A 342 11.42 0.17 2.48
C PHE A 342 12.87 -0.30 2.44
N ILE A 343 13.08 -1.61 2.50
CA ILE A 343 14.40 -2.24 2.43
C ILE A 343 14.49 -2.86 1.04
N ARG A 344 15.01 -2.08 0.09
CA ARG A 344 15.19 -2.41 -1.32
C ARG A 344 16.46 -3.21 -1.59
N VAL A 345 16.72 -4.22 -0.75
CA VAL A 345 17.69 -5.26 -1.08
C VAL A 345 17.09 -6.13 -2.19
N GLU A 346 17.74 -6.20 -3.34
CA GLU A 346 17.35 -7.11 -4.43
C GLU A 346 17.50 -8.56 -3.95
N VAL A 347 16.43 -9.34 -4.00
CA VAL A 347 16.37 -10.75 -3.58
C VAL A 347 16.15 -11.71 -4.74
N GLY A 348 15.97 -11.20 -5.97
CA GLY A 348 15.88 -11.99 -7.19
C GLY A 348 15.41 -11.18 -8.40
N ASP A 349 15.26 -11.85 -9.53
CA ASP A 349 14.93 -11.23 -10.81
C ASP A 349 13.98 -12.12 -11.62
N LEU A 350 12.76 -11.62 -11.89
CA LEU A 350 11.73 -12.37 -12.62
C LEU A 350 11.97 -12.46 -14.14
N THR A 351 13.00 -11.79 -14.66
CA THR A 351 13.45 -11.99 -16.04
C THR A 351 14.31 -13.25 -16.19
N GLN A 352 14.89 -13.72 -15.07
CA GLN A 352 15.83 -14.83 -15.03
C GLN A 352 15.26 -16.06 -14.31
N SER A 353 14.37 -15.86 -13.33
CA SER A 353 13.81 -16.94 -12.51
C SER A 353 12.30 -16.77 -12.32
N SER A 354 11.62 -17.86 -12.00
CA SER A 354 10.21 -17.83 -11.62
C SER A 354 10.00 -17.15 -10.27
N LEU A 355 8.78 -16.66 -10.01
CA LEU A 355 8.43 -16.10 -8.71
C LEU A 355 8.59 -17.13 -7.60
N GLU A 356 8.29 -18.40 -7.87
CA GLU A 356 8.43 -19.55 -6.97
C GLU A 356 9.88 -19.71 -6.50
N GLU A 357 10.83 -19.67 -7.44
CA GLU A 357 12.27 -19.79 -7.17
C GLU A 357 12.78 -18.59 -6.36
N VAL A 358 12.43 -17.37 -6.77
CA VAL A 358 12.83 -16.16 -6.05
C VAL A 358 12.23 -16.13 -4.64
N TRP A 359 10.97 -16.53 -4.50
CA TRP A 359 10.22 -16.44 -3.25
C TRP A 359 10.84 -17.23 -2.11
N ASN A 360 11.51 -18.35 -2.39
CA ASN A 360 12.25 -19.13 -1.41
C ASN A 360 13.75 -19.27 -1.75
N GLY A 361 14.26 -18.33 -2.54
CA GLY A 361 15.68 -18.19 -2.84
C GLY A 361 16.47 -17.82 -1.58
N GLU A 362 17.75 -18.19 -1.57
CA GLU A 362 18.64 -18.09 -0.41
C GLU A 362 18.63 -16.68 0.20
N LYS A 363 18.78 -15.65 -0.63
CA LYS A 363 18.83 -14.25 -0.18
C LYS A 363 17.51 -13.78 0.45
N TYR A 364 16.36 -14.17 -0.11
CA TYR A 364 15.06 -13.78 0.47
C TYR A 364 14.82 -14.50 1.81
N VAL A 365 15.16 -15.80 1.88
CA VAL A 365 15.04 -16.60 3.11
C VAL A 365 15.95 -16.04 4.20
N ALA A 366 17.20 -15.70 3.87
CA ALA A 366 18.14 -15.09 4.81
C ALA A 366 17.61 -13.76 5.37
N MET A 367 17.12 -12.86 4.50
CA MET A 367 16.54 -11.58 4.93
C MET A 367 15.31 -11.76 5.83
N ARG A 368 14.44 -12.73 5.51
CA ARG A 368 13.28 -13.07 6.35
C ARG A 368 13.71 -13.63 7.70
N LYS A 369 14.74 -14.47 7.73
CA LYS A 369 15.29 -15.04 8.96
C LYS A 369 15.86 -13.92 9.84
N ALA A 370 16.64 -13.01 9.27
CA ALA A 370 17.14 -11.82 9.96
C ALA A 370 16.00 -10.96 10.53
N LEU A 371 14.92 -10.76 9.77
CA LEU A 371 13.74 -10.07 10.27
C LEU A 371 13.10 -10.82 11.45
N VAL A 372 12.99 -12.15 11.41
CA VAL A 372 12.41 -12.92 12.53
C VAL A 372 13.27 -12.87 13.79
N GLU A 373 14.58 -12.95 13.64
CA GLU A 373 15.54 -12.91 14.76
C GLU A 373 15.59 -11.54 15.44
N ASN A 374 15.47 -10.46 14.65
CA ASN A 374 15.54 -9.08 15.14
C ASN A 374 14.15 -8.46 15.39
N GLY A 375 13.09 -9.10 14.91
CA GLY A 375 11.71 -8.64 14.99
C GLY A 375 11.29 -7.70 13.87
N ILE A 376 11.34 -6.40 14.14
CA ILE A 376 11.27 -5.38 13.09
C ILE A 376 12.56 -4.59 13.13
N PHE A 377 13.15 -4.31 11.98
CA PHE A 377 14.34 -3.48 11.91
C PHE A 377 14.02 -2.03 12.33
N PRO A 378 15.00 -1.24 12.80
CA PRO A 378 14.78 0.16 13.18
C PRO A 378 14.03 0.98 12.11
N VAL A 379 14.38 0.87 10.83
CA VAL A 379 13.66 1.58 9.74
C VAL A 379 12.22 1.10 9.52
N CYS A 380 11.83 -0.06 10.08
CA CYS A 380 10.49 -0.59 9.94
C CYS A 380 9.50 0.08 10.90
N ARG A 381 9.97 0.73 11.97
CA ARG A 381 9.15 1.31 13.05
C ARG A 381 8.07 2.27 12.55
N ARG A 382 8.30 2.92 11.41
CA ARG A 382 7.37 3.90 10.79
C ARG A 382 6.88 3.48 9.40
N CYS A 383 7.04 2.21 9.05
CA CYS A 383 6.60 1.69 7.75
C CYS A 383 5.09 1.37 7.76
N CYS A 384 4.38 1.77 6.70
CA CYS A 384 2.94 1.50 6.53
C CYS A 384 2.53 0.01 6.47
N LYS A 385 3.50 -0.92 6.42
CA LYS A 385 3.25 -2.37 6.36
C LYS A 385 3.34 -3.07 7.72
N VAL A 386 3.87 -2.40 8.74
CA VAL A 386 4.08 -3.00 10.06
C VAL A 386 2.79 -2.99 10.87
N GLU A 387 2.52 -4.11 11.53
CA GLU A 387 1.53 -4.21 12.60
C GLU A 387 2.20 -3.80 13.90
N LEU A 388 2.06 -2.52 14.26
CA LEU A 388 2.60 -1.98 15.50
C LEU A 388 1.86 -2.53 16.72
N SER A 389 2.62 -2.87 17.76
CA SER A 389 2.10 -3.31 19.04
C SER A 389 1.92 -2.12 19.97
N PRO A 390 0.74 -1.95 20.61
CA PRO A 390 0.54 -0.91 21.62
C PRO A 390 1.28 -1.19 22.94
N GLU A 391 1.69 -2.45 23.15
CA GLU A 391 2.43 -2.90 24.33
C GLU A 391 3.78 -3.46 23.88
N PRO A 392 4.84 -3.33 24.70
CA PRO A 392 6.14 -3.93 24.40
C PRO A 392 6.02 -5.44 24.14
N VAL A 393 6.73 -5.93 23.13
CA VAL A 393 6.71 -7.35 22.77
C VAL A 393 7.91 -8.04 23.41
N ALA A 394 7.66 -9.12 24.16
CA ALA A 394 8.70 -9.85 24.88
C ALA A 394 9.66 -10.64 23.97
N GLU A 395 9.20 -11.06 22.78
CA GLU A 395 10.02 -11.76 21.78
C GLU A 395 10.07 -10.99 20.45
N PRO A 396 11.20 -11.02 19.71
CA PRO A 396 11.43 -10.23 18.50
C PRO A 396 10.30 -10.34 17.45
N PHE A 397 9.73 -11.51 17.22
CA PHE A 397 8.63 -11.69 16.25
C PHE A 397 7.30 -12.12 16.90
N GLY A 398 7.16 -11.84 18.21
CA GLY A 398 6.37 -12.58 19.18
C GLY A 398 4.96 -13.05 18.76
N ALA A 399 4.71 -14.34 19.03
CA ALA A 399 3.39 -14.82 19.41
C ALA A 399 2.96 -14.04 20.67
N GLY A 400 2.13 -13.02 20.52
CA GLY A 400 1.82 -12.09 21.61
C GLY A 400 1.52 -10.66 21.18
N VAL A 401 1.86 -10.26 19.94
CA VAL A 401 1.30 -9.02 19.36
C VAL A 401 -0.23 -9.18 19.39
N PRO A 402 -0.95 -8.34 20.17
CA PRO A 402 -2.39 -8.46 20.26
C PRO A 402 -2.93 -8.39 18.84
N ALA A 403 -3.75 -9.37 18.50
CA ALA A 403 -4.50 -9.33 17.26
C ALA A 403 -5.03 -7.90 17.05
N PRO A 404 -4.84 -7.28 15.88
CA PRO A 404 -5.44 -5.97 15.64
C PRO A 404 -6.92 -6.08 16.03
N PRO A 405 -7.46 -5.12 16.80
CA PRO A 405 -8.83 -5.18 17.28
C PRO A 405 -9.71 -5.46 16.07
N ARG A 406 -10.77 -6.25 16.30
CA ARG A 406 -11.77 -6.59 15.29
C ARG A 406 -11.98 -5.36 14.43
N ARG A 407 -11.88 -5.47 13.10
CA ARG A 407 -12.31 -4.37 12.22
C ARG A 407 -13.71 -3.97 12.70
N ALA A 408 -13.82 -2.87 13.43
CA ALA A 408 -15.01 -2.06 13.39
C ALA A 408 -14.95 -1.47 11.98
N ILE A 409 -15.34 -2.26 10.99
CA ILE A 409 -15.90 -1.62 9.81
C ILE A 409 -17.15 -0.98 10.41
N PRO A 410 -17.28 0.36 10.42
CA PRO A 410 -18.37 1.03 11.11
C PRO A 410 -19.68 0.33 10.76
N LEU A 411 -20.39 -0.04 11.82
CA LEU A 411 -21.81 -0.32 11.78
C LEU A 411 -22.48 1.02 11.50
N THR A 412 -22.58 1.40 10.23
CA THR A 412 -23.54 2.42 9.83
C THR A 412 -24.19 1.98 8.54
N VAL A 413 -25.51 1.86 8.67
CA VAL A 413 -26.50 1.39 7.72
C VAL A 413 -26.39 2.23 6.44
N VAL A 414 -26.11 1.59 5.31
CA VAL A 414 -26.50 2.16 4.00
C VAL A 414 -27.99 1.85 3.88
N ARG A 415 -28.82 2.88 4.04
CA ARG A 415 -30.20 2.85 3.54
C ARG A 415 -30.18 3.21 2.07
#